data_AF-A0A1B1AZU8-F1
#
_entry.id   AF-A0A1B1AZU8-F1
#
_cell.length_a   1.000
_cell.length_b   1.000
_cell.length_c   1.000
_cell.angle_alpha   90.00
_cell.angle_beta   90.00
_cell.angle_gamma   90.00
#
_symmetry.space_group_name_H-M   'P 1'
#
loop_
_entity.id
_entity.type
_entity.pdbx_description
1 polymer ?
#
loop_
_entity_poly.entity_id
_entity_poly.type
_entity_poly.pdbx_seq_one_letter_code
_entity_poly.pdbx_strand_id
1 'polypeptide(L)'
;MSGNAETNVRIAPSALEALTRVMARHGTSRDATIRELLTEHVAAQEQRQPEDRITHISTVLRYPRPPGWRGDPRHDVPLRVRAPASLLQRARAVSLQLPGQHSRAHRDYQGRLLTDAVTTAIAQAEPFTDTFLTGLLPLLRHGAALGLWRLVVAATSTGPEKALLEKADAVRAGYRRTNILSKPDEQHLLRVAEVLDQDEAWHAAMRFRIATVAARRYLTGPRAEAAEQALYEQGDAWHRLQRKSLQRDWESRSFRRRHGITSYDWTGRGGTAVWRAERRVNLEYLEDWLVDRAEGDPDAAVMEDSGAPLWLLRTPAAWSAHAPQSASGRVPRLCASWVAEGRMLAFPYRNRQAFWPLQRQQGTPGLAPVPGFESVAAAAAGLRPDKVTGFIEAVLIDWSHTFAEELGVRTVLDLPADRARRFGLITAEQQHRAVAEARAMTLKAMDDFIAWAADEGASEFDLHKLKEARGSARAFHRLTRTYPRHARPKVRVAWATWAWPGGSVAAELAAGTPPDFVRWLAAAAHSGSSLILERAMEQAWHRAFDQYGFRM
;
A
#
# COMPACT_ATOMS: atom_id res chain seq x y z
N MET A 1 -30.75 -5.67 -19.02
CA MET A 1 -29.74 -6.44 -19.77
C MET A 1 -28.35 -6.05 -19.28
N SER A 2 -27.77 -6.80 -18.34
CA SER A 2 -26.40 -6.54 -17.87
C SER A 2 -25.40 -7.06 -18.90
N GLY A 3 -24.76 -6.13 -19.64
CA GLY A 3 -23.79 -6.46 -20.68
C GLY A 3 -22.58 -7.22 -20.14
N ASN A 4 -22.06 -8.16 -20.94
CA ASN A 4 -20.78 -8.79 -20.64
C ASN A 4 -19.66 -7.74 -20.65
N ALA A 5 -18.83 -7.75 -19.61
CA ALA A 5 -17.60 -6.97 -19.58
C ALA A 5 -16.52 -7.72 -20.35
N GLU A 6 -15.63 -6.95 -20.98
CA GLU A 6 -14.53 -7.47 -21.75
C GLU A 6 -13.19 -7.03 -21.13
N THR A 7 -12.26 -7.97 -21.02
CA THR A 7 -10.91 -7.69 -20.54
C THR A 7 -9.91 -8.66 -21.16
N ASN A 8 -8.62 -8.40 -20.97
CA ASN A 8 -7.55 -9.26 -21.45
C ASN A 8 -6.70 -9.74 -20.27
N VAL A 9 -6.49 -11.04 -20.20
CA VAL A 9 -5.50 -11.66 -19.32
C VAL A 9 -4.31 -12.14 -20.15
N ARG A 10 -3.23 -12.56 -19.48
CA ARG A 10 -2.07 -13.16 -20.14
C ARG A 10 -1.79 -14.49 -19.50
N ILE A 11 -1.72 -15.54 -20.30
CA ILE A 11 -1.51 -16.92 -19.82
C ILE A 11 -0.31 -17.55 -20.53
N ALA A 12 0.19 -18.65 -19.98
CA ALA A 12 1.24 -19.42 -20.65
C ALA A 12 0.67 -20.10 -21.93
N PRO A 13 1.49 -20.33 -22.97
CA PRO A 13 1.09 -21.08 -24.16
C PRO A 13 0.49 -22.46 -23.83
N SER A 14 1.08 -23.18 -22.87
CA SER A 14 0.58 -24.48 -22.39
C SER A 14 -0.82 -24.41 -21.77
N ALA A 15 -1.16 -23.29 -21.12
CA ALA A 15 -2.51 -23.06 -20.61
C ALA A 15 -3.51 -22.81 -21.75
N LEU A 16 -3.09 -22.13 -22.82
CA LEU A 16 -3.94 -21.92 -24.00
C LEU A 16 -4.19 -23.22 -24.75
N GLU A 17 -3.19 -24.09 -24.86
CA GLU A 17 -3.34 -25.44 -25.42
C GLU A 17 -4.29 -26.29 -24.57
N ALA A 18 -4.18 -26.24 -23.24
CA ALA A 18 -5.10 -26.92 -22.33
C ALA A 18 -6.54 -26.42 -22.50
N LEU A 19 -6.74 -25.10 -22.57
CA LEU A 19 -8.05 -24.51 -22.87
C LEU A 19 -8.59 -25.00 -24.22
N THR A 20 -7.74 -25.13 -25.23
CA THR A 20 -8.14 -25.62 -26.57
C THR A 20 -8.62 -27.07 -26.51
N ARG A 21 -7.98 -27.93 -25.70
CA ARG A 21 -8.44 -29.31 -25.46
C ARG A 21 -9.78 -29.36 -24.74
N VAL A 22 -9.98 -28.49 -23.74
CA VAL A 22 -11.27 -28.34 -23.05
C VAL A 22 -12.36 -27.89 -24.04
N MET A 23 -12.10 -26.84 -24.83
CA MET A 23 -13.02 -26.36 -25.87
C MET A 23 -13.42 -27.49 -26.84
N ALA A 24 -12.45 -28.27 -27.33
CA ALA A 24 -12.71 -29.38 -28.24
C ALA A 24 -13.57 -30.47 -27.58
N ARG A 25 -13.35 -30.76 -26.29
CA ARG A 25 -14.14 -31.75 -25.52
C ARG A 25 -15.59 -31.31 -25.32
N HIS A 26 -15.83 -30.03 -25.07
CA HIS A 26 -17.17 -29.50 -24.81
C HIS A 26 -17.91 -29.02 -26.07
N GLY A 27 -17.22 -28.90 -27.22
CA GLY A 27 -17.81 -28.36 -28.44
C GLY A 27 -18.25 -26.90 -28.32
N THR A 28 -17.66 -26.14 -27.39
CA THR A 28 -18.05 -24.75 -27.09
C THR A 28 -17.04 -23.74 -27.63
N SER A 29 -17.50 -22.50 -27.84
CA SER A 29 -16.60 -21.40 -28.19
C SER A 29 -15.71 -21.04 -27.00
N ARG A 30 -14.51 -20.51 -27.26
CA ARG A 30 -13.55 -20.06 -26.23
C ARG A 30 -14.20 -19.22 -25.13
N ASP A 31 -15.02 -18.24 -25.52
CA ASP A 31 -15.65 -17.32 -24.57
C ASP A 31 -16.74 -18.02 -23.73
N ALA A 32 -17.43 -19.02 -24.28
CA ALA A 32 -18.38 -19.84 -23.55
C ALA A 32 -17.65 -20.76 -22.56
N THR A 33 -16.60 -21.46 -23.00
CA THR A 33 -15.78 -22.33 -22.16
C THR A 33 -15.17 -21.56 -20.99
N ILE A 34 -14.56 -20.39 -21.24
CA ILE A 34 -13.97 -19.58 -20.16
C ILE A 34 -15.02 -19.16 -19.13
N ARG A 35 -16.24 -18.79 -19.58
CA ARG A 35 -17.30 -18.37 -18.67
C ARG A 35 -17.77 -19.52 -17.79
N GLU A 36 -17.92 -20.71 -18.37
CA GLU A 36 -18.27 -21.93 -17.65
C GLU A 36 -17.20 -22.29 -16.61
N LEU A 37 -15.94 -22.43 -17.05
CA LEU A 37 -14.80 -22.72 -16.17
C LEU A 37 -14.65 -21.71 -15.03
N LEU A 38 -14.78 -20.40 -15.30
CA LEU A 38 -14.72 -19.38 -14.25
C LEU A 38 -15.92 -19.43 -13.30
N THR A 39 -17.11 -19.77 -13.79
CA THR A 39 -18.31 -19.90 -12.95
C THR A 39 -18.16 -21.06 -11.99
N GLU A 40 -17.74 -22.22 -12.49
CA GLU A 40 -17.48 -23.43 -11.69
C GLU A 40 -16.35 -23.18 -10.68
N HIS A 41 -15.23 -22.60 -11.13
CA HIS A 41 -14.11 -22.25 -10.27
C HIS A 41 -14.56 -21.32 -9.14
N VAL A 42 -15.24 -20.21 -9.43
CA VAL A 42 -15.70 -19.26 -8.41
C VAL A 42 -16.64 -19.94 -7.41
N ALA A 43 -17.61 -20.72 -7.89
CA ALA A 43 -18.54 -21.43 -7.02
C ALA A 43 -17.80 -22.41 -6.08
N ALA A 44 -16.83 -23.16 -6.61
CA ALA A 44 -16.05 -24.11 -5.82
C ALA A 44 -15.11 -23.42 -4.82
N GLN A 45 -14.50 -22.27 -5.16
CA GLN A 45 -13.60 -21.54 -4.26
C GLN A 45 -14.35 -20.79 -3.15
N GLU A 46 -15.55 -20.29 -3.42
CA GLU A 46 -16.36 -19.58 -2.42
C GLU A 46 -16.91 -20.51 -1.33
N GLN A 47 -17.03 -21.81 -1.60
CA GLN A 47 -17.42 -22.82 -0.62
C GLN A 47 -16.26 -23.27 0.30
N ARG A 48 -15.02 -22.84 0.01
CA ARG A 48 -13.81 -23.19 0.76
C ARG A 48 -13.40 -22.08 1.72
N GLN A 49 -12.76 -22.46 2.82
CA GLN A 49 -12.02 -21.51 3.64
C GLN A 49 -10.90 -20.84 2.81
N PRO A 50 -10.56 -19.56 3.07
CA PRO A 50 -9.57 -18.82 2.27
C PRO A 50 -8.24 -19.55 2.06
N GLU A 51 -7.77 -20.29 3.06
CA GLU A 51 -6.54 -21.08 3.05
C GLU A 51 -6.64 -22.38 2.23
N ASP A 52 -7.83 -22.97 2.11
CA ASP A 52 -8.10 -24.21 1.36
C ASP A 52 -8.41 -23.97 -0.12
N ARG A 53 -8.54 -22.69 -0.50
CA ARG A 53 -8.68 -22.30 -1.90
C ARG A 53 -7.46 -22.72 -2.70
N ILE A 54 -7.65 -22.96 -3.98
CA ILE A 54 -6.61 -23.49 -4.86
C ILE A 54 -6.10 -22.39 -5.77
N THR A 55 -4.78 -22.38 -5.99
CA THR A 55 -4.11 -21.55 -7.00
C THR A 55 -3.18 -22.43 -7.84
N HIS A 56 -2.92 -22.02 -9.07
CA HIS A 56 -1.88 -22.63 -9.89
C HIS A 56 -0.48 -22.16 -9.45
N ILE A 57 0.49 -23.08 -9.36
CA ILE A 57 1.84 -22.79 -8.85
C ILE A 57 2.57 -21.68 -9.63
N SER A 58 2.20 -21.44 -10.90
CA SER A 58 2.74 -20.30 -11.65
C SER A 58 2.48 -18.94 -11.01
N THR A 59 1.42 -18.81 -10.22
CA THR A 59 1.08 -17.58 -9.49
C THR A 59 2.15 -17.25 -8.45
N VAL A 60 2.75 -18.26 -7.84
CA VAL A 60 3.87 -18.11 -6.90
C VAL A 60 5.20 -17.93 -7.64
N LEU A 61 5.39 -18.57 -8.80
CA LEU A 61 6.71 -18.69 -9.44
C LEU A 61 6.97 -17.70 -10.59
N ARG A 62 5.93 -17.18 -11.25
CA ARG A 62 6.05 -16.47 -12.54
C ARG A 62 5.39 -15.10 -12.60
N TYR A 63 4.20 -14.90 -12.03
CA TYR A 63 3.31 -13.91 -12.63
C TYR A 63 2.83 -12.77 -11.71
N PRO A 64 2.98 -11.51 -12.16
CA PRO A 64 4.13 -11.00 -12.90
C PRO A 64 5.29 -10.74 -11.93
N ARG A 65 6.49 -11.09 -12.37
CA ARG A 65 7.71 -10.55 -11.77
C ARG A 65 7.72 -9.03 -11.99
N PRO A 66 8.23 -8.22 -11.04
CA PRO A 66 8.64 -6.86 -11.37
C PRO A 66 9.59 -6.93 -12.57
N PRO A 67 9.42 -6.11 -13.61
CA PRO A 67 10.27 -6.14 -14.79
C PRO A 67 11.72 -5.92 -14.37
N GLY A 68 12.63 -6.75 -14.92
CA GLY A 68 14.06 -6.55 -14.71
C GLY A 68 14.51 -5.27 -15.42
N TRP A 69 14.06 -5.09 -16.67
CA TRP A 69 14.33 -3.92 -17.52
C TRP A 69 13.19 -3.66 -18.53
N ARG A 70 13.14 -2.47 -19.15
CA ARG A 70 12.25 -2.22 -20.30
C ARG A 70 12.67 -3.12 -21.47
N GLY A 71 11.80 -4.01 -21.92
CA GLY A 71 12.01 -4.80 -23.14
C GLY A 71 12.33 -6.28 -22.93
N ASP A 72 12.30 -6.79 -21.70
CA ASP A 72 12.43 -8.24 -21.46
C ASP A 72 11.37 -9.00 -22.28
N PRO A 73 11.77 -10.03 -23.06
CA PRO A 73 10.85 -10.77 -23.92
C PRO A 73 9.76 -11.42 -23.09
N ARG A 74 8.51 -11.17 -23.50
CA ARG A 74 7.32 -11.72 -22.86
C ARG A 74 7.04 -13.11 -23.43
N HIS A 75 7.00 -14.11 -22.56
CA HIS A 75 6.70 -15.50 -22.92
C HIS A 75 5.22 -15.87 -22.72
N ASP A 76 4.39 -14.90 -22.31
CA ASP A 76 2.94 -15.04 -22.10
C ASP A 76 2.13 -14.57 -23.31
N VAL A 77 0.97 -15.18 -23.53
CA VAL A 77 0.08 -14.87 -24.66
C VAL A 77 -1.21 -14.18 -24.19
N PRO A 78 -1.73 -13.19 -24.93
CA PRO A 78 -3.03 -12.59 -24.64
C PRO A 78 -4.16 -13.61 -24.73
N LEU A 79 -5.04 -13.59 -23.73
CA LEU A 79 -6.34 -14.25 -23.77
C LEU A 79 -7.43 -13.21 -23.49
N ARG A 80 -8.33 -13.03 -24.46
CA ARG A 80 -9.52 -12.17 -24.34
C ARG A 80 -10.58 -12.91 -23.53
N VAL A 81 -11.10 -12.27 -22.48
CA VAL A 81 -12.11 -12.81 -21.57
C VAL A 81 -13.36 -11.95 -21.64
N ARG A 82 -14.50 -12.59 -21.95
CA ARG A 82 -15.81 -11.95 -22.04
C ARG A 82 -16.84 -12.62 -21.13
N ALA A 83 -17.09 -12.00 -19.99
CA ALA A 83 -17.94 -12.54 -18.92
C ALA A 83 -18.71 -11.44 -18.18
N PRO A 84 -19.76 -11.79 -17.41
CA PRO A 84 -20.46 -10.83 -16.55
C PRO A 84 -19.48 -10.10 -15.60
N ALA A 85 -19.65 -8.79 -15.42
CA ALA A 85 -18.76 -7.99 -14.57
C ALA A 85 -18.71 -8.51 -13.12
N SER A 86 -19.85 -8.96 -12.59
CA SER A 86 -19.96 -9.56 -11.25
C SER A 86 -19.13 -10.85 -11.12
N LEU A 87 -19.11 -11.70 -12.15
CA LEU A 87 -18.28 -12.91 -12.17
C LEU A 87 -16.80 -12.56 -12.16
N LEU A 88 -16.38 -11.58 -12.96
CA LEU A 88 -14.98 -11.12 -12.99
C LEU A 88 -14.54 -10.50 -11.66
N GLN A 89 -15.44 -9.84 -10.94
CA GLN A 89 -15.16 -9.31 -9.61
C GLN A 89 -14.99 -10.43 -8.58
N ARG A 90 -15.93 -11.40 -8.56
CA ARG A 90 -15.87 -12.57 -7.67
C ARG A 90 -14.63 -13.43 -7.94
N ALA A 91 -14.29 -13.66 -9.21
CA ALA A 91 -13.07 -14.36 -9.61
C ALA A 91 -11.81 -13.73 -9.01
N ARG A 92 -11.69 -12.39 -9.05
CA ARG A 92 -10.55 -11.70 -8.42
C ARG A 92 -10.52 -11.84 -6.90
N ALA A 93 -11.70 -11.90 -6.26
CA ALA A 93 -11.82 -11.98 -4.81
C ALA A 93 -11.42 -13.36 -4.24
N VAL A 94 -11.52 -14.42 -5.06
CA VAL A 94 -11.13 -15.78 -4.67
C VAL A 94 -9.70 -16.15 -5.04
N SER A 95 -8.99 -15.33 -5.83
CA SER A 95 -7.61 -15.57 -6.25
C SER A 95 -6.58 -15.34 -5.16
N LEU A 96 -5.41 -15.96 -5.30
CA LEU A 96 -4.31 -15.77 -4.36
C LEU A 96 -3.63 -14.41 -4.56
N GLN A 97 -3.53 -13.62 -3.48
CA GLN A 97 -2.68 -12.45 -3.38
C GLN A 97 -1.47 -12.79 -2.51
N LEU A 98 -0.24 -12.59 -3.02
CA LEU A 98 0.96 -12.76 -2.17
C LEU A 98 1.27 -11.45 -1.42
N PRO A 99 1.86 -11.55 -0.22
CA PRO A 99 2.39 -10.40 0.52
C PRO A 99 3.24 -9.47 -0.36
N GLY A 100 3.04 -8.16 -0.24
CA GLY A 100 3.74 -7.11 -0.97
C GLY A 100 3.14 -6.69 -2.30
N GLN A 101 2.03 -7.30 -2.72
CA GLN A 101 1.41 -7.03 -4.01
C GLN A 101 0.41 -5.89 -3.91
N HIS A 102 0.89 -4.67 -4.11
CA HIS A 102 0.00 -3.50 -4.17
C HIS A 102 -0.57 -3.29 -5.58
N SER A 103 -1.88 -3.06 -5.66
CA SER A 103 -2.61 -2.80 -6.90
C SER A 103 -2.10 -1.63 -7.76
N ARG A 104 -1.27 -0.74 -7.19
CA ARG A 104 -0.66 0.41 -7.88
C ARG A 104 0.83 0.24 -8.19
N ALA A 105 1.51 -0.75 -7.61
CA ALA A 105 2.97 -0.89 -7.75
C ALA A 105 3.37 -1.35 -9.15
N HIS A 106 2.54 -2.16 -9.82
CA HIS A 106 2.76 -2.56 -11.20
C HIS A 106 1.41 -2.66 -11.93
N ARG A 107 1.32 -2.07 -13.14
CA ARG A 107 0.09 -2.10 -13.96
C ARG A 107 -0.41 -3.53 -14.20
N ASP A 108 0.50 -4.50 -14.24
CA ASP A 108 0.18 -5.90 -14.47
C ASP A 108 -0.33 -6.62 -13.20
N TYR A 109 -0.23 -6.05 -11.99
CA TYR A 109 -0.77 -6.64 -10.76
C TYR A 109 -2.30 -6.61 -10.70
N GLN A 110 -2.95 -5.64 -11.33
CA GLN A 110 -4.42 -5.60 -11.39
C GLN A 110 -5.00 -6.68 -12.32
N GLY A 111 -4.27 -7.02 -13.40
CA GLY A 111 -4.62 -8.14 -14.28
C GLY A 111 -4.31 -9.50 -13.66
N ARG A 112 -3.35 -9.56 -12.73
CA ARG A 112 -2.85 -10.80 -12.12
C ARG A 112 -3.91 -11.63 -11.42
N LEU A 113 -4.76 -11.05 -10.58
CA LEU A 113 -5.77 -11.84 -9.86
C LEU A 113 -6.70 -12.56 -10.84
N LEU A 114 -7.17 -11.86 -11.88
CA LEU A 114 -7.99 -12.50 -12.90
C LEU A 114 -7.19 -13.50 -13.74
N THR A 115 -5.92 -13.22 -14.06
CA THR A 115 -5.02 -14.20 -14.70
C THR A 115 -4.90 -15.46 -13.84
N ASP A 116 -4.72 -15.34 -12.53
CA ASP A 116 -4.61 -16.47 -11.60
C ASP A 116 -5.90 -17.30 -11.57
N ALA A 117 -7.06 -16.66 -11.43
CA ALA A 117 -8.36 -17.33 -11.50
C ALA A 117 -8.53 -18.10 -12.82
N VAL A 118 -8.27 -17.46 -13.96
CA VAL A 118 -8.38 -18.08 -15.29
C VAL A 118 -7.40 -19.25 -15.44
N THR A 119 -6.13 -19.04 -15.06
CA THR A 119 -5.08 -20.07 -15.15
C THR A 119 -5.42 -21.27 -14.28
N THR A 120 -5.90 -21.04 -13.06
CA THR A 120 -6.28 -22.07 -12.11
C THR A 120 -7.53 -22.82 -12.57
N ALA A 121 -8.55 -22.12 -13.07
CA ALA A 121 -9.76 -22.74 -13.62
C ALA A 121 -9.43 -23.67 -14.80
N ILE A 122 -8.55 -23.24 -15.72
CA ILE A 122 -8.05 -24.08 -16.81
C ILE A 122 -7.31 -25.30 -16.26
N ALA A 123 -6.36 -25.10 -15.33
CA ALA A 123 -5.55 -26.19 -14.77
C ALA A 123 -6.38 -27.22 -13.99
N GLN A 124 -7.50 -26.80 -13.39
CA GLN A 124 -8.45 -27.70 -12.72
C GLN A 124 -9.22 -28.58 -13.73
N ALA A 125 -9.60 -28.03 -14.88
CA ALA A 125 -10.33 -28.77 -15.91
C ALA A 125 -9.41 -29.63 -16.81
N GLU A 126 -8.19 -29.16 -17.04
CA GLU A 126 -7.17 -29.80 -17.86
C GLU A 126 -5.79 -29.45 -17.31
N PRO A 127 -5.18 -30.31 -16.46
CA PRO A 127 -3.85 -30.07 -15.93
C PRO A 127 -2.83 -29.85 -17.05
N PHE A 128 -1.98 -28.84 -16.89
CA PHE A 128 -0.92 -28.52 -17.85
C PHE A 128 0.39 -28.21 -17.16
N THR A 129 1.48 -28.44 -17.88
CA THR A 129 2.84 -28.09 -17.46
C THR A 129 3.62 -27.60 -18.68
N ASP A 130 4.78 -27.00 -18.43
CA ASP A 130 5.81 -26.75 -19.45
C ASP A 130 7.19 -27.07 -18.84
N THR A 131 8.26 -26.88 -19.61
CA THR A 131 9.64 -27.18 -19.20
C THR A 131 10.04 -26.57 -17.86
N PHE A 132 9.54 -25.38 -17.51
CA PHE A 132 9.85 -24.74 -16.24
C PHE A 132 8.97 -25.24 -15.08
N LEU A 133 7.78 -25.79 -15.34
CA LEU A 133 6.90 -26.36 -14.31
C LEU A 133 7.02 -27.88 -14.16
N THR A 134 7.68 -28.57 -15.10
CA THR A 134 7.74 -30.03 -15.16
C THR A 134 8.13 -30.65 -13.82
N GLY A 135 7.31 -31.56 -13.28
CA GLY A 135 7.56 -32.29 -12.05
C GLY A 135 7.20 -31.55 -10.76
N LEU A 136 6.67 -30.33 -10.85
CA LEU A 136 6.06 -29.63 -9.71
C LEU A 136 4.59 -30.00 -9.56
N LEU A 137 4.06 -29.89 -8.33
CA LEU A 137 2.62 -29.88 -8.11
C LEU A 137 1.99 -28.66 -8.81
N PRO A 138 1.07 -28.86 -9.78
CA PRO A 138 0.53 -27.75 -10.58
C PRO A 138 -0.45 -26.89 -9.78
N LEU A 139 -1.21 -27.49 -8.87
CA LEU A 139 -2.20 -26.84 -8.02
C LEU A 139 -1.76 -26.92 -6.56
N LEU A 140 -1.88 -25.81 -5.84
CA LEU A 140 -1.55 -25.71 -4.42
C LEU A 140 -2.73 -25.12 -3.66
N ARG A 141 -2.89 -25.50 -2.39
CA ARG A 141 -3.74 -24.72 -1.47
C ARG A 141 -3.11 -23.37 -1.20
N HIS A 142 -3.94 -22.36 -0.99
CA HIS A 142 -3.51 -21.00 -0.66
C HIS A 142 -2.61 -21.00 0.57
N GLY A 143 -2.95 -21.77 1.60
CA GLY A 143 -2.12 -21.93 2.80
C GLY A 143 -0.71 -22.43 2.48
N ALA A 144 -0.57 -23.43 1.60
CA ALA A 144 0.73 -23.95 1.18
C ALA A 144 1.50 -22.97 0.28
N ALA A 145 0.81 -22.29 -0.63
CA ALA A 145 1.40 -21.27 -1.49
C ALA A 145 1.93 -20.07 -0.66
N LEU A 146 1.18 -19.64 0.35
CA LEU A 146 1.59 -18.62 1.31
C LEU A 146 2.73 -19.11 2.20
N GLY A 147 2.69 -20.36 2.68
CA GLY A 147 3.77 -20.98 3.45
C GLY A 147 5.08 -21.03 2.66
N LEU A 148 5.03 -21.38 1.37
CA LEU A 148 6.17 -21.34 0.48
C LEU A 148 6.70 -19.91 0.30
N TRP A 149 5.80 -18.95 0.07
CA TRP A 149 6.18 -17.55 -0.11
C TRP A 149 6.80 -16.95 1.16
N ARG A 150 6.26 -17.25 2.35
CA ARG A 150 6.82 -16.81 3.63
C ARG A 150 8.25 -17.34 3.86
N LEU A 151 8.55 -18.57 3.46
CA LEU A 151 9.94 -19.08 3.49
C LEU A 151 10.87 -18.29 2.55
N VAL A 152 10.35 -17.88 1.40
CA VAL A 152 11.09 -17.05 0.42
C VAL A 152 11.31 -15.65 0.95
N VAL A 153 10.29 -15.02 1.55
CA VAL A 153 10.39 -13.72 2.20
C VAL A 153 11.43 -13.77 3.31
N ALA A 154 11.36 -14.76 4.21
CA ALA A 154 12.37 -14.95 5.26
C ALA A 154 13.79 -15.09 4.67
N ALA A 155 13.94 -15.92 3.64
CA ALA A 155 15.23 -16.11 2.97
C ALA A 155 15.76 -14.85 2.25
N THR A 156 14.91 -13.87 1.97
CA THR A 156 15.28 -12.67 1.19
C THR A 156 15.00 -11.36 1.94
N SER A 157 14.75 -11.45 3.25
CA SER A 157 14.52 -10.29 4.10
C SER A 157 15.79 -9.46 4.16
N THR A 158 15.66 -8.15 4.08
CA THR A 158 16.81 -7.24 4.23
C THR A 158 17.14 -7.01 5.70
N GLY A 159 18.27 -6.37 6.00
CA GLY A 159 18.66 -5.97 7.36
C GLY A 159 17.52 -5.42 8.24
N PRO A 160 16.78 -4.37 7.83
CA PRO A 160 15.68 -3.82 8.63
C PRO A 160 14.51 -4.79 8.84
N GLU A 161 14.12 -5.57 7.82
CA GLU A 161 13.06 -6.57 7.96
C GLU A 161 13.49 -7.67 8.95
N LYS A 162 14.73 -8.17 8.81
CA LYS A 162 15.30 -9.17 9.72
C LYS A 162 15.32 -8.68 11.16
N ALA A 163 15.79 -7.45 11.39
CA ALA A 163 15.87 -6.88 12.73
C ALA A 163 14.49 -6.81 13.40
N LEU A 164 13.44 -6.43 12.67
CA LEU A 164 12.06 -6.44 13.17
C LEU A 164 11.58 -7.86 13.47
N LEU A 165 11.73 -8.78 12.51
CA LEU A 165 11.23 -10.16 12.63
C LEU A 165 11.96 -10.93 13.74
N GLU A 166 13.26 -10.71 13.93
CA GLU A 166 14.04 -11.32 15.01
C GLU A 166 13.62 -10.79 16.39
N LYS A 167 13.35 -9.49 16.52
CA LYS A 167 12.80 -8.91 17.76
C LYS A 167 11.42 -9.51 18.07
N ALA A 168 10.54 -9.60 17.07
CA ALA A 168 9.21 -10.20 17.23
C ALA A 168 9.32 -11.69 17.63
N ASP A 169 10.23 -12.44 17.03
CA ASP A 169 10.49 -13.84 17.38
C ASP A 169 11.02 -13.99 18.82
N ALA A 170 11.86 -13.06 19.30
CA ALA A 170 12.32 -13.04 20.68
C ALA A 170 11.15 -12.82 21.66
N VAL A 171 10.23 -11.90 21.35
CA VAL A 171 9.01 -11.68 22.14
C VAL A 171 8.12 -12.93 22.14
N ARG A 172 7.86 -13.54 20.97
CA ARG A 172 7.09 -14.80 20.87
C ARG A 172 7.71 -15.91 21.71
N ALA A 173 9.04 -16.04 21.68
CA ALA A 173 9.76 -17.04 22.45
C ALA A 173 9.69 -16.76 23.97
N GLY A 174 9.71 -15.49 24.37
CA GLY A 174 9.48 -15.05 25.75
C GLY A 174 8.09 -15.46 26.25
N TYR A 175 7.04 -15.12 25.48
CA TYR A 175 5.66 -15.47 25.81
C TYR A 175 5.46 -16.98 25.99
N ARG A 176 6.01 -17.80 25.08
CA ARG A 176 5.92 -19.28 25.20
C ARG A 176 6.56 -19.83 26.47
N ARG A 177 7.54 -19.13 27.06
CA ARG A 177 8.24 -19.56 28.27
C ARG A 177 7.54 -19.11 29.55
N THR A 178 6.99 -17.90 29.56
CA THR A 178 6.48 -17.27 30.78
C THR A 178 4.95 -17.27 30.88
N ASN A 179 4.24 -17.42 29.75
CA ASN A 179 2.79 -17.29 29.65
C ASN A 179 2.23 -15.97 30.22
N ILE A 180 3.06 -14.93 30.30
CA ILE A 180 2.68 -13.58 30.76
C ILE A 180 2.19 -12.78 29.55
N LEU A 181 1.07 -12.06 29.70
CA LEU A 181 0.54 -11.16 28.68
C LEU A 181 1.61 -10.18 28.20
N SER A 182 1.76 -10.08 26.88
CA SER A 182 2.70 -9.15 26.25
C SER A 182 2.36 -7.70 26.60
N LYS A 183 3.38 -6.88 26.87
CA LYS A 183 3.23 -5.44 27.07
C LYS A 183 2.64 -4.77 25.81
N PRO A 184 2.00 -3.59 25.90
CA PRO A 184 1.45 -2.89 24.73
C PRO A 184 2.46 -2.73 23.58
N ASP A 185 3.70 -2.35 23.87
CA ASP A 185 4.77 -2.20 22.86
C ASP A 185 5.14 -3.54 22.20
N GLU A 186 5.11 -4.63 22.97
CA GLU A 186 5.36 -5.98 22.46
C GLU A 186 4.21 -6.45 21.57
N GLN A 187 2.96 -6.15 21.93
CA GLN A 187 1.79 -6.44 21.10
C GLN A 187 1.84 -5.64 19.79
N HIS A 188 2.20 -4.37 19.86
CA HIS A 188 2.42 -3.52 18.69
C HIS A 188 3.49 -4.13 17.78
N LEU A 189 4.68 -4.44 18.31
CA LEU A 189 5.76 -5.06 17.55
C LEU A 189 5.33 -6.37 16.87
N LEU A 190 4.61 -7.25 17.59
CA LEU A 190 4.10 -8.50 17.05
C LEU A 190 3.12 -8.26 15.91
N ARG A 191 2.25 -7.25 16.04
CA ARG A 191 1.29 -6.86 15.01
C ARG A 191 1.98 -6.27 13.78
N VAL A 192 2.99 -5.43 13.95
CA VAL A 192 3.80 -4.87 12.85
C VAL A 192 4.49 -6.01 12.09
N ALA A 193 5.11 -6.95 12.81
CA ALA A 193 5.76 -8.11 12.19
C ALA A 193 4.77 -8.99 11.42
N GLU A 194 3.55 -9.17 11.94
CA GLU A 194 2.49 -9.88 11.25
C GLU A 194 2.08 -9.19 9.95
N VAL A 195 1.80 -7.88 9.99
CA VAL A 195 1.46 -7.09 8.80
C VAL A 195 2.59 -7.08 7.78
N LEU A 196 3.85 -7.01 8.23
CA LEU A 196 5.01 -7.12 7.34
C LEU A 196 4.99 -8.45 6.59
N ASP A 197 4.88 -9.58 7.30
CA ASP A 197 4.92 -10.92 6.69
C ASP A 197 3.70 -11.23 5.81
N GLN A 198 2.53 -10.67 6.13
CA GLN A 198 1.26 -10.98 5.46
C GLN A 198 0.90 -10.02 4.32
N ASP A 199 1.26 -8.74 4.45
CA ASP A 199 0.72 -7.68 3.59
C ASP A 199 1.82 -6.84 2.92
N GLU A 200 2.84 -6.41 3.66
CA GLU A 200 3.69 -5.27 3.26
C GLU A 200 5.11 -5.63 2.80
N ALA A 201 5.52 -6.90 2.93
CA ALA A 201 6.85 -7.37 2.55
C ALA A 201 7.22 -6.94 1.12
N TRP A 202 8.40 -6.34 0.87
CA TRP A 202 8.69 -5.77 -0.45
C TRP A 202 8.75 -6.85 -1.55
N HIS A 203 8.05 -6.62 -2.67
CA HIS A 203 7.91 -7.63 -3.71
C HIS A 203 8.96 -7.46 -4.82
N ALA A 204 9.82 -8.48 -5.05
CA ALA A 204 10.94 -8.40 -6.01
C ALA A 204 11.19 -9.62 -6.88
N ALA A 205 11.84 -9.40 -8.03
CA ALA A 205 12.23 -10.45 -8.97
C ALA A 205 13.11 -11.54 -8.34
N MET A 206 13.97 -11.17 -7.38
CA MET A 206 14.80 -12.14 -6.64
C MET A 206 13.94 -13.14 -5.86
N ARG A 207 12.85 -12.69 -5.22
CA ARG A 207 11.92 -13.57 -4.48
C ARG A 207 11.35 -14.66 -5.39
N PHE A 208 11.01 -14.35 -6.63
CA PHE A 208 10.54 -15.38 -7.59
C PHE A 208 11.61 -16.40 -7.98
N ARG A 209 12.89 -15.98 -8.08
CA ARG A 209 14.00 -16.91 -8.32
C ARG A 209 14.16 -17.87 -7.13
N ILE A 210 14.16 -17.34 -5.92
CA ILE A 210 14.25 -18.14 -4.69
C ILE A 210 13.00 -19.01 -4.48
N ALA A 211 11.81 -18.51 -4.81
CA ALA A 211 10.57 -19.30 -4.81
C ALA A 211 10.65 -20.49 -5.76
N THR A 212 11.28 -20.31 -6.93
CA THR A 212 11.51 -21.42 -7.87
C THR A 212 12.43 -22.47 -7.25
N VAL A 213 13.54 -22.06 -6.64
CA VAL A 213 14.46 -22.98 -5.96
C VAL A 213 13.77 -23.72 -4.80
N ALA A 214 12.99 -23.00 -3.99
CA ALA A 214 12.25 -23.58 -2.87
C ALA A 214 11.17 -24.55 -3.36
N ALA A 215 10.37 -24.19 -4.38
CA ALA A 215 9.37 -25.07 -4.97
C ALA A 215 10.02 -26.33 -5.55
N ARG A 216 11.15 -26.20 -6.26
CA ARG A 216 11.88 -27.36 -6.78
C ARG A 216 12.35 -28.30 -5.68
N ARG A 217 12.75 -27.75 -4.54
CA ARG A 217 13.20 -28.53 -3.37
C ARG A 217 12.06 -29.24 -2.64
N TYR A 218 10.90 -28.60 -2.49
CA TYR A 218 9.83 -29.10 -1.62
C TYR A 218 8.67 -29.73 -2.39
N LEU A 219 8.33 -29.23 -3.57
CA LEU A 219 7.12 -29.58 -4.31
C LEU A 219 7.41 -30.48 -5.53
N THR A 220 8.50 -31.24 -5.52
CA THR A 220 8.84 -32.22 -6.56
C THR A 220 8.99 -33.63 -6.00
N GLY A 221 8.75 -34.62 -6.85
CA GLY A 221 8.95 -36.04 -6.52
C GLY A 221 7.89 -36.62 -5.58
N PRO A 222 8.14 -37.83 -5.03
CA PRO A 222 7.11 -38.62 -4.31
C PRO A 222 6.71 -38.02 -2.95
N ARG A 223 7.45 -37.02 -2.44
CA ARG A 223 7.15 -36.35 -1.17
C ARG A 223 6.46 -34.99 -1.34
N ALA A 224 6.13 -34.62 -2.58
CA ALA A 224 5.61 -33.28 -2.88
C ALA A 224 4.30 -32.98 -2.13
N GLU A 225 3.38 -33.94 -2.05
CA GLU A 225 2.09 -33.77 -1.34
C GLU A 225 2.29 -33.61 0.18
N ALA A 226 3.14 -34.43 0.78
CA ALA A 226 3.47 -34.31 2.21
C ALA A 226 4.17 -32.97 2.52
N ALA A 227 5.02 -32.50 1.61
CA ALA A 227 5.66 -31.20 1.74
C ALA A 227 4.67 -30.04 1.54
N GLU A 228 3.71 -30.16 0.62
CA GLU A 228 2.62 -29.21 0.44
C GLU A 228 1.76 -29.13 1.70
N GLN A 229 1.42 -30.26 2.34
CA GLN A 229 0.76 -30.30 3.65
C GLN A 229 1.59 -29.61 4.74
N ALA A 230 2.89 -29.84 4.81
CA ALA A 230 3.74 -29.16 5.80
C ALA A 230 3.84 -27.64 5.57
N LEU A 231 3.79 -27.20 4.31
CA LEU A 231 3.71 -25.78 3.96
C LEU A 231 2.34 -25.18 4.30
N TYR A 232 1.28 -25.98 4.22
CA TYR A 232 -0.09 -25.60 4.59
C TYR A 232 -0.23 -25.43 6.11
N GLU A 233 0.15 -26.44 6.90
CA GLU A 233 0.00 -26.47 8.35
C GLU A 233 0.86 -25.44 9.08
N GLN A 234 2.03 -25.10 8.53
CA GLN A 234 2.99 -24.16 9.10
C GLN A 234 3.37 -24.45 10.56
N GLY A 235 3.38 -25.73 10.96
CA GLY A 235 3.73 -26.17 12.31
C GLY A 235 5.21 -25.97 12.67
N ASP A 236 5.65 -26.52 13.81
CA ASP A 236 6.99 -26.28 14.36
C ASP A 236 8.15 -26.59 13.40
N ALA A 237 8.02 -27.63 12.57
CA ALA A 237 9.04 -27.96 11.57
C ALA A 237 9.19 -26.86 10.51
N TRP A 238 8.06 -26.28 10.08
CA TRP A 238 8.03 -25.16 9.16
C TRP A 238 8.63 -23.90 9.82
N HIS A 239 8.26 -23.57 11.05
CA HIS A 239 8.84 -22.44 11.78
C HIS A 239 10.35 -22.56 11.96
N ARG A 240 10.87 -23.76 12.22
CA ARG A 240 12.33 -24.00 12.24
C ARG A 240 12.98 -23.73 10.89
N LEU A 241 12.33 -24.11 9.79
CA LEU A 241 12.82 -23.82 8.44
C LEU A 241 12.75 -22.33 8.13
N GLN A 242 11.68 -21.64 8.51
CA GLN A 242 11.52 -20.20 8.36
C GLN A 242 12.64 -19.46 9.09
N ARG A 243 12.89 -19.78 10.37
CA ARG A 243 13.98 -19.18 11.16
C ARG A 243 15.35 -19.42 10.56
N LYS A 244 15.63 -20.65 10.12
CA LYS A 244 16.88 -20.97 9.40
C LYS A 244 17.01 -20.19 8.11
N SER A 245 15.91 -19.95 7.39
CA SER A 245 15.90 -19.13 6.18
C SER A 245 16.17 -17.65 6.50
N LEU A 246 15.57 -17.11 7.56
CA LEU A 246 15.78 -15.74 8.03
C LEU A 246 17.25 -15.49 8.41
N GLN A 247 17.86 -16.45 9.11
CA GLN A 247 19.25 -16.40 9.55
C GLN A 247 20.27 -16.64 8.42
N ARG A 248 19.84 -17.09 7.23
CA ARG A 248 20.77 -17.24 6.12
C ARG A 248 21.19 -15.86 5.60
N ASP A 249 22.49 -15.67 5.52
CA ASP A 249 23.08 -14.47 4.95
C ASP A 249 23.14 -14.55 3.41
N TRP A 250 21.96 -14.47 2.77
CA TRP A 250 21.82 -14.34 1.31
C TRP A 250 22.36 -13.00 0.79
N GLU A 251 22.62 -12.04 1.69
CA GLU A 251 23.29 -10.79 1.39
C GLU A 251 24.81 -10.93 1.48
N SER A 252 25.38 -12.05 1.92
CA SER A 252 26.82 -12.25 1.92
C SER A 252 27.42 -12.03 0.53
N ARG A 253 28.55 -11.32 0.48
CA ARG A 253 29.28 -11.03 -0.76
C ARG A 253 29.64 -12.31 -1.53
N SER A 254 29.87 -13.40 -0.80
CA SER A 254 30.15 -14.75 -1.34
C SER A 254 28.92 -15.37 -2.01
N PHE A 255 27.74 -15.27 -1.41
CA PHE A 255 26.50 -15.73 -2.03
C PHE A 255 26.16 -14.94 -3.30
N ARG A 256 26.29 -13.60 -3.25
CA ARG A 256 26.05 -12.70 -4.38
C ARG A 256 26.99 -12.96 -5.56
N ARG A 257 28.29 -13.15 -5.30
CA ARG A 257 29.27 -13.53 -6.32
C ARG A 257 28.95 -14.89 -6.95
N ARG A 258 28.56 -15.88 -6.14
CA ARG A 258 28.22 -17.23 -6.61
C ARG A 258 26.96 -17.25 -7.49
N HIS A 259 26.06 -16.27 -7.36
CA HIS A 259 24.80 -16.20 -8.11
C HIS A 259 24.72 -15.00 -9.08
N GLY A 260 25.84 -14.31 -9.34
CA GLY A 260 25.92 -13.21 -10.32
C GLY A 260 25.07 -11.98 -9.97
N ILE A 261 24.88 -11.68 -8.69
CA ILE A 261 24.06 -10.56 -8.21
C ILE A 261 24.98 -9.35 -7.98
N THR A 262 25.05 -8.41 -8.91
CA THR A 262 26.19 -7.48 -8.98
C THR A 262 25.98 -6.01 -8.60
N SER A 263 24.79 -5.45 -8.28
CA SER A 263 24.79 -3.98 -8.08
C SER A 263 23.69 -3.27 -7.27
N TYR A 264 22.65 -3.93 -6.75
CA TYR A 264 21.58 -3.19 -6.05
C TYR A 264 21.36 -3.66 -4.61
N ASP A 265 21.58 -2.73 -3.67
CA ASP A 265 21.24 -2.88 -2.27
C ASP A 265 19.73 -2.61 -2.09
N TRP A 266 19.00 -3.63 -1.63
CA TRP A 266 17.55 -3.56 -1.42
C TRP A 266 17.18 -3.05 -0.02
N THR A 267 18.16 -2.75 0.83
CA THR A 267 17.96 -2.39 2.24
C THR A 267 16.94 -1.28 2.42
N GLY A 268 17.05 -0.18 1.66
CA GLY A 268 16.09 0.91 1.74
C GLY A 268 14.66 0.48 1.37
N ARG A 269 14.48 -0.48 0.44
CA ARG A 269 13.15 -1.03 0.13
C ARG A 269 12.57 -1.81 1.32
N GLY A 270 13.39 -2.58 2.03
CA GLY A 270 12.95 -3.23 3.26
C GLY A 270 12.63 -2.23 4.37
N GLY A 271 13.40 -1.15 4.50
CA GLY A 271 13.06 -0.04 5.40
C GLY A 271 11.68 0.55 5.11
N THR A 272 11.35 0.80 3.84
CA THR A 272 10.00 1.25 3.47
C THR A 272 8.92 0.21 3.68
N ALA A 273 9.24 -1.10 3.66
CA ALA A 273 8.27 -2.15 3.92
C ALA A 273 7.92 -2.21 5.41
N VAL A 274 8.93 -2.12 6.28
CA VAL A 274 8.73 -1.97 7.74
C VAL A 274 7.88 -0.75 8.03
N TRP A 275 8.25 0.41 7.46
CA TRP A 275 7.49 1.64 7.63
C TRP A 275 6.01 1.52 7.19
N ARG A 276 5.73 0.83 6.07
CA ARG A 276 4.33 0.60 5.65
C ARG A 276 3.58 -0.33 6.59
N ALA A 277 4.26 -1.33 7.16
CA ALA A 277 3.67 -2.22 8.15
C ALA A 277 3.33 -1.44 9.43
N GLU A 278 4.27 -0.66 9.98
CA GLU A 278 4.05 0.24 11.13
C GLU A 278 2.87 1.18 10.84
N ARG A 279 2.89 1.80 9.67
CA ARG A 279 1.84 2.71 9.24
C ARG A 279 0.45 2.08 9.21
N ARG A 280 0.34 0.83 8.77
CA ARG A 280 -0.92 0.10 8.73
C ARG A 280 -1.41 -0.26 10.12
N VAL A 281 -0.52 -0.68 11.02
CA VAL A 281 -0.87 -0.91 12.43
C VAL A 281 -1.33 0.37 13.12
N ASN A 282 -0.72 1.51 12.80
CA ASN A 282 -1.15 2.80 13.35
C ASN A 282 -2.54 3.22 12.85
N LEU A 283 -2.89 2.89 11.61
CA LEU A 283 -4.26 3.09 11.12
C LEU A 283 -5.25 2.15 11.82
N GLU A 284 -4.88 0.89 12.10
CA GLU A 284 -5.70 -0.03 12.89
C GLU A 284 -5.91 0.51 14.32
N TYR A 285 -4.86 1.07 14.94
CA TYR A 285 -4.95 1.74 16.24
C TYR A 285 -5.90 2.94 16.20
N LEU A 286 -5.83 3.78 15.16
CA LEU A 286 -6.76 4.88 14.98
C LEU A 286 -8.21 4.38 14.85
N GLU A 287 -8.43 3.33 14.08
CA GLU A 287 -9.75 2.73 13.89
C GLU A 287 -10.31 2.22 15.24
N ASP A 288 -9.49 1.56 16.06
CA ASP A 288 -9.84 1.16 17.42
C ASP A 288 -10.10 2.36 18.34
N TRP A 289 -9.23 3.36 18.35
CA TRP A 289 -9.42 4.58 19.16
C TRP A 289 -10.70 5.34 18.81
N LEU A 290 -11.11 5.38 17.53
CA LEU A 290 -12.35 6.04 17.11
C LEU A 290 -13.60 5.29 17.57
N VAL A 291 -13.58 3.95 17.52
CA VAL A 291 -14.73 3.08 17.78
C VAL A 291 -14.89 2.77 19.26
N ASP A 292 -13.80 2.53 19.97
CA ASP A 292 -13.80 2.13 21.38
C ASP A 292 -13.91 3.34 22.33
N ARG A 293 -13.91 4.56 21.79
CA ARG A 293 -14.01 5.81 22.56
C ARG A 293 -15.30 5.88 23.38
N ALA A 294 -15.15 6.04 24.69
CA ALA A 294 -16.23 6.30 25.63
C ALA A 294 -16.40 7.80 25.92
N GLU A 295 -17.55 8.15 26.46
CA GLU A 295 -17.83 9.51 26.94
C GLU A 295 -16.92 9.80 28.15
N GLY A 296 -16.05 10.81 28.04
CA GLY A 296 -15.07 11.17 29.07
C GLY A 296 -13.62 10.74 28.75
N ASP A 297 -13.40 9.98 27.67
CA ASP A 297 -12.05 9.68 27.18
C ASP A 297 -11.34 10.95 26.69
N PRO A 298 -9.99 11.01 26.77
CA PRO A 298 -9.25 12.15 26.29
C PRO A 298 -9.57 12.46 24.81
N ASP A 299 -9.81 13.75 24.54
CA ASP A 299 -10.11 14.26 23.18
C ASP A 299 -8.91 14.26 22.25
N ALA A 300 -7.74 13.87 22.76
CA ALA A 300 -6.50 13.81 22.03
C ALA A 300 -5.88 12.42 22.10
N ALA A 301 -5.33 11.98 20.98
CA ALA A 301 -4.49 10.80 20.88
C ALA A 301 -3.17 11.17 20.21
N VAL A 302 -2.06 10.67 20.73
CA VAL A 302 -0.76 10.75 20.06
C VAL A 302 -0.59 9.47 19.26
N MET A 303 -0.32 9.62 17.96
CA MET A 303 0.15 8.52 17.13
C MET A 303 1.67 8.47 17.21
N GLU A 304 2.19 7.64 18.12
CA GLU A 304 3.62 7.43 18.30
C GLU A 304 4.15 6.36 17.35
N ASP A 305 5.23 6.67 16.62
CA ASP A 305 5.90 5.72 15.75
C ASP A 305 7.39 6.07 15.60
N SER A 306 8.26 5.05 15.69
CA SER A 306 9.69 5.14 15.43
C SER A 306 10.07 5.48 13.97
N GLY A 307 9.12 5.39 13.04
CA GLY A 307 9.32 5.65 11.60
C GLY A 307 8.36 6.64 10.94
N ALA A 308 7.14 6.84 11.47
CA ALA A 308 6.16 7.78 10.93
C ALA A 308 6.24 9.16 11.60
N PRO A 309 5.65 10.22 11.01
CA PRO A 309 5.58 11.50 11.68
C PRO A 309 4.66 11.37 12.90
N LEU A 310 5.08 11.89 14.06
CA LEU A 310 4.22 11.93 15.25
C LEU A 310 3.04 12.86 14.98
N TRP A 311 1.82 12.33 15.10
CA TRP A 311 0.60 13.12 14.91
C TRP A 311 -0.10 13.26 16.24
N LEU A 312 -0.43 14.49 16.62
CA LEU A 312 -1.42 14.72 17.66
C LEU A 312 -2.77 14.79 16.97
N LEU A 313 -3.63 13.80 17.21
CA LEU A 313 -5.00 13.80 16.73
C LEU A 313 -5.90 14.41 17.79
N ARG A 314 -6.81 15.30 17.37
CA ARG A 314 -7.83 15.90 18.22
C ARG A 314 -9.22 15.75 17.61
N THR A 315 -10.09 15.07 18.33
CA THR A 315 -11.51 14.93 17.99
C THR A 315 -12.36 15.75 18.97
N PRO A 316 -13.44 16.42 18.51
CA PRO A 316 -14.39 17.03 19.42
C PRO A 316 -15.00 16.01 20.38
N ALA A 317 -15.15 16.36 21.66
CA ALA A 317 -15.62 15.47 22.73
C ALA A 317 -16.97 14.79 22.44
N ALA A 318 -17.88 15.50 21.76
CA ALA A 318 -19.20 14.97 21.43
C ALA A 318 -19.21 13.97 20.28
N TRP A 319 -18.09 13.81 19.56
CA TRP A 319 -18.01 12.95 18.38
C TRP A 319 -17.59 11.53 18.75
N SER A 320 -18.16 10.56 18.07
CA SER A 320 -17.90 9.13 18.25
C SER A 320 -17.99 8.41 16.91
N ALA A 321 -17.37 7.23 16.80
CA ALA A 321 -17.66 6.29 15.73
C ALA A 321 -18.58 5.18 16.24
N HIS A 322 -19.35 4.57 15.32
CA HIS A 322 -20.15 3.40 15.64
C HIS A 322 -19.89 2.28 14.64
N ALA A 323 -19.56 1.10 15.16
CA ALA A 323 -19.38 -0.12 14.40
C ALA A 323 -20.48 -1.14 14.76
N PRO A 324 -21.60 -1.17 14.03
CA PRO A 324 -22.72 -2.05 14.37
C PRO A 324 -22.31 -3.53 14.30
N GLN A 325 -22.74 -4.32 15.29
CA GLN A 325 -22.61 -5.77 15.31
C GLN A 325 -23.69 -6.41 14.43
N SER A 326 -23.61 -6.25 13.10
CA SER A 326 -24.58 -6.91 12.22
C SER A 326 -24.16 -8.36 11.96
N ALA A 327 -24.91 -9.33 12.48
CA ALA A 327 -24.71 -10.78 12.25
C ALA A 327 -24.78 -11.18 10.76
N SER A 328 -25.28 -10.30 9.88
CA SER A 328 -25.44 -10.53 8.44
C SER A 328 -24.47 -9.73 7.56
N GLY A 329 -23.55 -8.95 8.17
CA GLY A 329 -22.68 -8.03 7.44
C GLY A 329 -23.42 -6.88 6.71
N ARG A 330 -24.75 -6.78 6.85
CA ARG A 330 -25.54 -5.69 6.26
C ARG A 330 -25.45 -4.44 7.13
N VAL A 331 -25.06 -3.34 6.49
CA VAL A 331 -25.10 -1.99 7.06
C VAL A 331 -26.54 -1.62 7.43
N PRO A 332 -26.80 -1.10 8.65
CA PRO A 332 -28.12 -0.59 9.00
C PRO A 332 -28.61 0.43 7.97
N ARG A 333 -29.86 0.30 7.49
CA ARG A 333 -30.40 1.13 6.40
C ARG A 333 -30.21 2.63 6.63
N LEU A 334 -30.32 3.07 7.89
CA LEU A 334 -30.19 4.46 8.29
C LEU A 334 -28.74 4.98 8.16
N CYS A 335 -27.74 4.17 8.53
CA CYS A 335 -26.33 4.52 8.33
C CYS A 335 -25.99 4.56 6.83
N ALA A 336 -26.54 3.62 6.05
CA ALA A 336 -26.33 3.60 4.61
C ALA A 336 -26.92 4.85 3.92
N SER A 337 -28.11 5.31 4.31
CA SER A 337 -28.70 6.54 3.77
C SER A 337 -27.86 7.77 4.13
N TRP A 338 -27.41 7.88 5.39
CA TRP A 338 -26.59 9.01 5.81
C TRP A 338 -25.23 9.06 5.11
N VAL A 339 -24.58 7.90 4.88
CA VAL A 339 -23.35 7.85 4.07
C VAL A 339 -23.64 8.26 2.62
N ALA A 340 -24.73 7.79 2.03
CA ALA A 340 -25.11 8.15 0.66
C ALA A 340 -25.46 9.64 0.50
N GLU A 341 -26.04 10.25 1.54
CA GLU A 341 -26.30 11.69 1.65
C GLU A 341 -25.03 12.51 1.95
N GLY A 342 -23.89 11.86 2.22
CA GLY A 342 -22.64 12.53 2.58
C GLY A 342 -22.65 13.12 3.99
N ARG A 343 -23.52 12.65 4.89
CA ARG A 343 -23.61 13.17 6.26
C ARG A 343 -22.63 12.51 7.23
N MET A 344 -21.95 11.47 6.77
CA MET A 344 -20.89 10.74 7.49
C MET A 344 -20.02 9.95 6.52
N LEU A 345 -18.89 9.45 7.01
CA LEU A 345 -17.99 8.54 6.31
C LEU A 345 -18.15 7.12 6.84
N ALA A 346 -18.02 6.14 5.94
CA ALA A 346 -17.88 4.74 6.28
C ALA A 346 -16.42 4.31 6.07
N PHE A 347 -15.84 3.65 7.07
CA PHE A 347 -14.47 3.15 7.02
C PHE A 347 -14.42 1.67 7.43
N PRO A 348 -13.42 0.90 6.95
CA PRO A 348 -13.25 -0.49 7.36
C PRO A 348 -12.85 -0.55 8.84
N TYR A 349 -13.36 -1.55 9.57
CA TYR A 349 -13.00 -1.79 10.96
C TYR A 349 -13.18 -3.28 11.26
N ARG A 350 -12.13 -4.02 11.65
CA ARG A 350 -12.21 -5.45 12.06
C ARG A 350 -13.17 -6.32 11.20
N ASN A 351 -13.01 -6.29 9.87
CA ASN A 351 -13.86 -6.99 8.87
C ASN A 351 -15.33 -6.54 8.78
N ARG A 352 -15.70 -5.44 9.43
CA ARG A 352 -17.00 -4.75 9.33
C ARG A 352 -16.80 -3.31 8.85
N GLN A 353 -17.90 -2.58 8.72
CA GLN A 353 -17.87 -1.13 8.48
C GLN A 353 -18.20 -0.38 9.76
N ALA A 354 -17.45 0.68 10.01
CA ALA A 354 -17.72 1.66 11.05
C ALA A 354 -18.11 3.00 10.42
N PHE A 355 -18.88 3.80 11.16
CA PHE A 355 -19.47 5.05 10.70
C PHE A 355 -19.02 6.21 11.58
N TRP A 356 -18.53 7.29 10.98
CA TRP A 356 -18.02 8.45 11.69
C TRP A 356 -18.18 9.75 10.86
N PRO A 357 -18.44 10.91 11.48
CA PRO A 357 -18.67 11.11 12.89
C PRO A 357 -20.16 11.02 13.26
N LEU A 358 -20.42 10.58 14.48
CA LEU A 358 -21.73 10.57 15.12
C LEU A 358 -21.66 11.36 16.43
N GLN A 359 -22.76 12.00 16.79
CA GLN A 359 -22.94 12.64 18.08
C GLN A 359 -24.24 12.18 18.73
N ARG A 360 -24.31 12.23 20.06
CA ARG A 360 -25.56 11.97 20.77
C ARG A 360 -26.55 13.11 20.53
N GLN A 361 -27.81 12.74 20.28
CA GLN A 361 -28.87 13.74 20.14
C GLN A 361 -29.30 14.24 21.51
N GLN A 362 -29.35 15.57 21.69
CA GLN A 362 -29.86 16.16 22.94
C GLN A 362 -31.35 15.81 23.12
N GLY A 363 -31.70 15.24 24.28
CA GLY A 363 -33.09 14.96 24.65
C GLY A 363 -33.73 13.72 24.00
N THR A 364 -33.00 12.93 23.19
CA THR A 364 -33.51 11.67 22.62
C THR A 364 -32.43 10.59 22.71
N PRO A 365 -32.73 9.36 23.17
CA PRO A 365 -31.77 8.27 23.13
C PRO A 365 -31.47 7.91 21.66
N GLY A 366 -30.25 8.20 21.20
CA GLY A 366 -29.82 7.87 19.84
C GLY A 366 -28.55 8.59 19.40
N LEU A 367 -27.88 8.04 18.38
CA LEU A 367 -26.78 8.66 17.65
C LEU A 367 -27.30 9.31 16.38
N ALA A 368 -26.83 10.52 16.09
CA ALA A 368 -27.15 11.27 14.88
C ALA A 368 -25.87 11.74 14.17
N PRO A 369 -25.90 11.98 12.86
CA PRO A 369 -24.78 12.61 12.15
C PRO A 369 -24.46 13.99 12.72
N VAL A 370 -23.19 14.38 12.66
CA VAL A 370 -22.76 15.73 13.08
C VAL A 370 -23.25 16.77 12.06
N PRO A 371 -23.96 17.84 12.49
CA PRO A 371 -24.39 18.92 11.61
C PRO A 371 -23.23 19.59 10.87
N GLY A 372 -23.38 19.84 9.57
CA GLY A 372 -22.39 20.54 8.74
C GLY A 372 -21.25 19.66 8.23
N PHE A 373 -21.18 18.39 8.67
CA PHE A 373 -20.15 17.44 8.24
C PHE A 373 -20.22 17.11 6.74
N GLU A 374 -21.34 17.42 6.08
CA GLU A 374 -21.51 17.30 4.63
C GLU A 374 -20.37 17.97 3.85
N SER A 375 -19.84 19.08 4.36
CA SER A 375 -18.71 19.80 3.77
C SER A 375 -17.41 18.98 3.79
N VAL A 376 -17.14 18.30 4.91
CA VAL A 376 -15.96 17.43 5.09
C VAL A 376 -16.12 16.17 4.25
N ALA A 377 -17.30 15.54 4.29
CA ALA A 377 -17.59 14.35 3.48
C ALA A 377 -17.51 14.65 1.97
N ALA A 378 -17.92 15.83 1.53
CA ALA A 378 -17.79 16.26 0.14
C ALA A 378 -16.32 16.39 -0.32
N ALA A 379 -15.36 16.59 0.60
CA ALA A 379 -13.93 16.54 0.29
C ALA A 379 -13.39 15.10 0.17
N ALA A 380 -14.04 14.14 0.85
CA ALA A 380 -13.76 12.71 0.72
C ALA A 380 -14.49 12.06 -0.48
N ALA A 381 -15.35 12.80 -1.18
CA ALA A 381 -16.14 12.27 -2.29
C ALA A 381 -15.23 11.71 -3.39
N GLY A 382 -15.41 10.43 -3.72
CA GLY A 382 -14.60 9.72 -4.73
C GLY A 382 -13.33 9.08 -4.18
N LEU A 383 -13.04 9.20 -2.88
CA LEU A 383 -12.02 8.37 -2.24
C LEU A 383 -12.46 6.90 -2.26
N ARG A 384 -11.48 6.02 -2.42
CA ARG A 384 -11.71 4.58 -2.26
C ARG A 384 -11.89 4.26 -0.77
N PRO A 385 -12.63 3.19 -0.41
CA PRO A 385 -12.82 2.79 0.98
C PRO A 385 -11.52 2.64 1.77
N ASP A 386 -10.46 2.11 1.15
CA ASP A 386 -9.13 1.92 1.76
C ASP A 386 -8.37 3.23 2.06
N LYS A 387 -8.92 4.38 1.65
CA LYS A 387 -8.32 5.72 1.86
C LYS A 387 -9.11 6.57 2.83
N VAL A 388 -10.28 6.12 3.25
CA VAL A 388 -11.15 6.89 4.15
C VAL A 388 -10.51 7.03 5.53
N THR A 389 -9.92 5.98 6.10
CA THR A 389 -9.26 6.05 7.42
C THR A 389 -8.15 7.13 7.44
N GLY A 390 -7.27 7.15 6.43
CA GLY A 390 -6.22 8.18 6.32
C GLY A 390 -6.75 9.58 5.98
N PHE A 391 -7.98 9.71 5.50
CA PHE A 391 -8.66 11.00 5.38
C PHE A 391 -9.23 11.47 6.73
N ILE A 392 -9.88 10.58 7.48
CA ILE A 392 -10.39 10.87 8.84
C ILE A 392 -9.25 11.35 9.72
N GLU A 393 -8.14 10.63 9.70
CA GLU A 393 -6.93 11.00 10.41
C GLU A 393 -6.45 12.42 10.06
N ALA A 394 -6.37 12.75 8.76
CA ALA A 394 -5.94 14.09 8.31
C ALA A 394 -6.88 15.21 8.79
N VAL A 395 -8.17 14.91 8.94
CA VAL A 395 -9.17 15.82 9.49
C VAL A 395 -8.96 16.04 11.00
N LEU A 396 -8.38 15.06 11.69
CA LEU A 396 -8.14 15.06 13.13
C LEU A 396 -6.75 15.58 13.53
N ILE A 397 -5.76 15.61 12.64
CA ILE A 397 -4.42 16.16 12.96
C ILE A 397 -4.54 17.58 13.49
N ASP A 398 -3.96 17.83 14.66
CA ASP A 398 -3.69 19.16 15.20
C ASP A 398 -2.44 19.72 14.54
N TRP A 399 -2.64 20.50 13.49
CA TRP A 399 -1.58 21.11 12.69
C TRP A 399 -0.86 22.27 13.39
N SER A 400 -1.39 22.74 14.53
CA SER A 400 -0.76 23.78 15.36
C SER A 400 0.22 23.21 16.38
N HIS A 401 0.18 21.90 16.62
CA HIS A 401 0.99 21.28 17.65
C HIS A 401 2.46 21.15 17.24
N THR A 402 3.33 21.61 18.14
CA THR A 402 4.79 21.44 18.04
C THR A 402 5.27 20.46 19.11
N PHE A 403 5.87 19.35 18.67
CA PHE A 403 6.57 18.44 19.59
C PHE A 403 7.90 19.05 20.04
N ALA A 404 8.32 18.74 21.28
CA ALA A 404 9.56 19.26 21.87
C ALA A 404 10.82 18.72 21.18
N GLU A 405 10.74 17.54 20.57
CA GLU A 405 11.82 16.95 19.78
C GLU A 405 11.64 17.29 18.30
N GLU A 406 12.72 17.75 17.63
CA GLU A 406 12.72 17.94 16.17
C GLU A 406 12.62 16.58 15.47
N LEU A 407 11.41 16.21 15.13
CA LEU A 407 11.14 15.03 14.32
C LEU A 407 11.60 15.28 12.89
N GLY A 408 12.26 14.29 12.28
CA GLY A 408 12.91 14.44 10.98
C GLY A 408 12.03 14.96 9.83
N VAL A 409 10.69 14.95 9.95
CA VAL A 409 9.78 15.58 8.98
C VAL A 409 8.97 16.69 9.65
N ARG A 410 9.04 17.91 9.10
CA ARG A 410 8.21 19.05 9.52
C ARG A 410 6.71 18.74 9.34
N THR A 411 5.96 18.73 10.43
CA THR A 411 4.51 18.50 10.50
C THR A 411 3.75 19.84 10.45
N VAL A 412 3.74 20.50 9.30
CA VAL A 412 3.01 21.76 9.08
C VAL A 412 2.09 21.64 7.87
N LEU A 413 0.88 22.19 7.97
CA LEU A 413 -0.03 22.30 6.84
C LEU A 413 0.23 23.59 6.06
N ASP A 414 0.99 23.47 4.98
CA ASP A 414 1.24 24.58 4.06
C ASP A 414 0.05 24.77 3.10
N LEU A 415 -0.64 25.91 3.21
CA LEU A 415 -1.80 26.27 2.41
C LEU A 415 -1.43 27.27 1.30
N PRO A 416 -2.00 27.18 0.08
CA PRO A 416 -1.81 28.19 -0.96
C PRO A 416 -2.21 29.61 -0.48
N ALA A 417 -1.29 30.57 -0.59
CA ALA A 417 -1.49 31.92 -0.07
C ALA A 417 -2.65 32.67 -0.77
N ASP A 418 -2.89 32.41 -2.04
CA ASP A 418 -4.03 32.96 -2.80
C ASP A 418 -5.37 32.50 -2.22
N ARG A 419 -5.47 31.23 -1.86
CA ARG A 419 -6.67 30.66 -1.23
C ARG A 419 -6.83 31.15 0.20
N ALA A 420 -5.75 31.20 0.98
CA ALA A 420 -5.77 31.74 2.33
C ALA A 420 -6.30 33.19 2.35
N ARG A 421 -5.85 34.05 1.41
CA ARG A 421 -6.39 35.42 1.26
C ARG A 421 -7.87 35.42 0.88
N ARG A 422 -8.29 34.57 -0.06
CA ARG A 422 -9.69 34.48 -0.50
C ARG A 422 -10.64 34.15 0.66
N PHE A 423 -10.17 33.35 1.62
CA PHE A 423 -10.91 33.02 2.84
C PHE A 423 -10.70 34.02 3.99
N GLY A 424 -9.98 35.12 3.75
CA GLY A 424 -9.75 36.17 4.75
C GLY A 424 -8.74 35.80 5.85
N LEU A 425 -7.97 34.72 5.69
CA LEU A 425 -7.02 34.26 6.69
C LEU A 425 -5.72 35.07 6.73
N ILE A 426 -5.34 35.65 5.59
CA ILE A 426 -4.16 36.50 5.46
C ILE A 426 -4.48 37.79 4.70
N THR A 427 -3.72 38.83 4.97
CA THR A 427 -3.83 40.12 4.28
C THR A 427 -3.22 40.06 2.88
N ALA A 428 -3.55 41.05 2.04
CA ALA A 428 -2.94 41.20 0.71
C ALA A 428 -1.42 41.39 0.78
N GLU A 429 -0.93 42.09 1.82
CA GLU A 429 0.50 42.29 2.05
C GLU A 429 1.21 40.96 2.37
N GLN A 430 0.62 40.15 3.26
CA GLN A 430 1.15 38.82 3.59
C GLN A 430 1.17 37.91 2.36
N GLN A 431 0.14 37.95 1.52
CA GLN A 431 0.13 37.21 0.25
C GLN A 431 1.25 37.68 -0.69
N HIS A 432 1.44 38.99 -0.86
CA HIS A 432 2.50 39.52 -1.72
C HIS A 432 3.89 39.12 -1.21
N ARG A 433 4.09 39.12 0.11
CA ARG A 433 5.33 38.65 0.74
C ARG A 433 5.60 37.18 0.43
N ALA A 434 4.60 36.31 0.63
CA ALA A 434 4.72 34.88 0.32
C ALA A 434 5.00 34.62 -1.18
N VAL A 435 4.40 35.40 -2.08
CA VAL A 435 4.67 35.33 -3.53
C VAL A 435 6.10 35.78 -3.85
N ALA A 436 6.57 36.87 -3.23
CA ALA A 436 7.93 37.36 -3.41
C ALA A 436 8.97 36.36 -2.90
N GLU A 437 8.75 35.75 -1.74
CA GLU A 437 9.59 34.71 -1.16
C GLU A 437 9.64 33.46 -2.06
N ALA A 438 8.49 32.96 -2.51
CA ALA A 438 8.43 31.81 -3.42
C ALA A 438 9.15 32.09 -4.75
N ARG A 439 9.03 33.33 -5.27
CA ARG A 439 9.77 33.76 -6.45
C ARG A 439 11.28 33.79 -6.19
N ALA A 440 11.71 34.36 -5.06
CA ALA A 440 13.12 34.41 -4.68
C ALA A 440 13.72 33.01 -4.52
N MET A 441 13.01 32.09 -3.86
CA MET A 441 13.43 30.68 -3.72
C MET A 441 13.53 29.98 -5.09
N THR A 442 12.56 30.21 -5.97
CA THR A 442 12.58 29.64 -7.33
C THR A 442 13.77 30.15 -8.13
N LEU A 443 14.04 31.45 -8.08
CA LEU A 443 15.18 32.06 -8.76
C LEU A 443 16.51 31.55 -8.18
N LYS A 444 16.63 31.44 -6.85
CA LYS A 444 17.81 30.85 -6.21
C LYS A 444 18.05 29.41 -6.70
N ALA A 445 17.01 28.57 -6.74
CA ALA A 445 17.15 27.19 -7.23
C ALA A 445 17.55 27.11 -8.72
N MET A 446 17.17 28.09 -9.54
CA MET A 446 17.63 28.20 -10.93
C MET A 446 19.08 28.64 -11.00
N ASP A 447 19.49 29.59 -10.16
CA ASP A 447 20.86 30.10 -10.08
C ASP A 447 21.81 28.98 -9.60
N ASP A 448 21.41 28.21 -8.58
CA ASP A 448 22.14 27.03 -8.09
C ASP A 448 22.30 25.96 -9.20
N PHE A 449 21.28 25.78 -10.05
CA PHE A 449 21.38 24.87 -11.19
C PHE A 449 22.31 25.39 -12.29
N ILE A 450 22.30 26.70 -12.57
CA ILE A 450 23.21 27.33 -13.53
C ILE A 450 24.65 27.18 -13.04
N ALA A 451 24.91 27.42 -11.76
CA ALA A 451 26.22 27.24 -11.14
C ALA A 451 26.69 25.80 -11.28
N TRP A 452 25.86 24.83 -10.88
CA TRP A 452 26.16 23.41 -11.08
C TRP A 452 26.45 23.07 -12.56
N ALA A 453 25.65 23.57 -13.50
CA ALA A 453 25.85 23.30 -14.92
C ALA A 453 27.18 23.87 -15.43
N ALA A 454 27.61 25.03 -14.91
CA ALA A 454 28.91 25.62 -15.23
C ALA A 454 30.06 24.76 -14.68
N ASP A 455 29.95 24.29 -13.44
CA ASP A 455 30.95 23.42 -12.80
C ASP A 455 31.10 22.07 -13.52
N GLU A 456 30.02 21.56 -14.10
CA GLU A 456 30.01 20.33 -14.93
C GLU A 456 30.46 20.56 -16.38
N GLY A 457 30.95 21.76 -16.72
CA GLY A 457 31.52 22.08 -18.02
C GLY A 457 30.50 22.30 -19.14
N ALA A 458 29.29 22.78 -18.83
CA ALA A 458 28.34 23.19 -19.86
C ALA A 458 28.93 24.29 -20.75
N SER A 459 28.59 24.26 -22.05
CA SER A 459 29.05 25.27 -23.00
C SER A 459 28.52 26.67 -22.63
N GLU A 460 29.26 27.72 -22.98
CA GLU A 460 28.80 29.11 -22.79
C GLU A 460 27.43 29.37 -23.44
N PHE A 461 27.17 28.74 -24.58
CA PHE A 461 25.89 28.80 -25.28
C PHE A 461 24.74 28.20 -24.46
N ASP A 462 24.95 27.05 -23.82
CA ASP A 462 23.93 26.41 -22.98
C ASP A 462 23.70 27.19 -21.69
N LEU A 463 24.76 27.73 -21.07
CA LEU A 463 24.65 28.62 -19.91
C LEU A 463 23.90 29.91 -20.25
N HIS A 464 24.12 30.47 -21.44
CA HIS A 464 23.39 31.64 -21.93
C HIS A 464 21.89 31.34 -22.05
N LYS A 465 21.52 30.21 -22.68
CA LYS A 465 20.12 29.77 -22.77
C LYS A 465 19.46 29.57 -21.40
N LEU A 466 20.18 29.00 -20.44
CA LEU A 466 19.67 28.85 -19.08
C LEU A 466 19.42 30.21 -18.40
N LYS A 467 20.36 31.15 -18.55
CA LYS A 467 20.23 32.52 -18.02
C LYS A 467 19.06 33.27 -18.67
N GLU A 468 18.87 33.16 -19.98
CA GLU A 468 17.71 33.74 -20.67
C GLU A 468 16.39 33.11 -20.19
N ALA A 469 16.36 31.79 -20.00
CA ALA A 469 15.18 31.07 -19.54
C ALA A 469 14.84 31.29 -18.06
N ARG A 470 15.72 31.95 -17.28
CA ARG A 470 15.55 32.22 -15.84
C ARG A 470 14.24 32.96 -15.51
N GLY A 471 13.73 33.77 -16.43
CA GLY A 471 12.44 34.46 -16.28
C GLY A 471 11.20 33.56 -16.41
N SER A 472 11.36 32.32 -16.90
CA SER A 472 10.25 31.41 -17.18
C SER A 472 10.55 30.00 -16.68
N ALA A 473 9.95 29.63 -15.55
CA ALA A 473 10.15 28.31 -14.95
C ALA A 473 9.84 27.14 -15.90
N ARG A 474 8.86 27.31 -16.79
CA ARG A 474 8.51 26.30 -17.79
C ARG A 474 9.57 26.16 -18.88
N ALA A 475 10.15 27.26 -19.35
CA ALA A 475 11.24 27.23 -20.32
C ALA A 475 12.51 26.65 -19.68
N PHE A 476 12.85 27.12 -18.47
CA PHE A 476 14.01 26.66 -17.71
C PHE A 476 13.95 25.15 -17.46
N HIS A 477 12.82 24.63 -16.95
CA HIS A 477 12.65 23.20 -16.69
C HIS A 477 12.71 22.36 -17.99
N ARG A 478 12.39 22.93 -19.16
CA ARG A 478 12.55 22.23 -20.44
C ARG A 478 14.02 22.08 -20.78
N LEU A 479 14.83 23.11 -20.55
CA LEU A 479 16.26 23.09 -20.78
C LEU A 479 16.97 22.15 -19.80
N THR A 480 16.61 22.13 -18.51
CA THR A 480 17.22 21.18 -17.57
C THR A 480 17.01 19.71 -17.96
N ARG A 481 16.03 19.41 -18.82
CA ARG A 481 15.78 18.05 -19.34
C ARG A 481 16.85 17.53 -20.31
N THR A 482 17.66 18.40 -20.91
CA THR A 482 18.74 18.00 -21.81
C THR A 482 19.94 17.43 -21.06
N TYR A 483 20.06 17.71 -19.76
CA TYR A 483 21.13 17.22 -18.89
C TYR A 483 20.85 15.80 -18.35
N PRO A 484 21.91 14.97 -18.14
CA PRO A 484 21.77 13.62 -17.62
C PRO A 484 20.96 13.57 -16.31
N ARG A 485 19.91 12.75 -16.29
CA ARG A 485 18.95 12.70 -15.17
C ARG A 485 19.58 12.29 -13.82
N HIS A 486 20.66 11.52 -13.86
CA HIS A 486 21.34 10.99 -12.67
C HIS A 486 22.36 11.96 -12.07
N ALA A 487 22.85 12.94 -12.83
CA ALA A 487 23.83 13.91 -12.37
C ALA A 487 23.20 15.27 -11.99
N ARG A 488 22.06 15.62 -12.60
CA ARG A 488 21.51 16.96 -12.44
C ARG A 488 20.74 17.19 -11.13
N PRO A 489 20.86 18.37 -10.50
CA PRO A 489 19.98 18.81 -9.43
C PRO A 489 18.53 18.90 -9.90
N LYS A 490 17.59 18.63 -8.99
CA LYS A 490 16.15 18.81 -9.26
C LYS A 490 15.79 20.27 -8.99
N VAL A 491 15.48 21.02 -10.04
CA VAL A 491 14.92 22.38 -9.91
C VAL A 491 13.43 22.28 -9.60
N ARG A 492 13.04 22.74 -8.42
CA ARG A 492 11.64 22.81 -7.99
C ARG A 492 11.17 24.26 -8.02
N VAL A 493 9.97 24.49 -8.55
CA VAL A 493 9.30 25.78 -8.44
C VAL A 493 8.70 25.86 -7.05
N ALA A 494 9.13 26.83 -6.24
CA ALA A 494 8.55 27.06 -4.93
C ALA A 494 7.16 27.69 -5.10
N TRP A 495 6.23 27.26 -4.26
CA TRP A 495 4.85 27.75 -4.29
C TRP A 495 4.65 28.77 -3.17
N ALA A 496 3.89 29.82 -3.46
CA ALA A 496 3.49 30.80 -2.45
C ALA A 496 2.54 30.13 -1.46
N THR A 497 3.08 29.77 -0.30
CA THR A 497 2.37 29.02 0.73
C THR A 497 2.39 29.79 2.04
N TRP A 498 1.43 29.49 2.88
CA TRP A 498 1.29 30.04 4.22
C TRP A 498 1.01 28.88 5.18
N ALA A 499 1.79 28.80 6.24
CA ALA A 499 1.65 27.77 7.25
C ALA A 499 0.37 28.01 8.05
N TRP A 500 -0.54 27.03 8.03
CA TRP A 500 -1.77 27.05 8.81
C TRP A 500 -1.44 27.07 10.31
N PRO A 501 -1.86 28.12 11.06
CA PRO A 501 -1.59 28.24 12.49
C PRO A 501 -2.68 27.58 13.35
N GLY A 502 -3.80 27.18 12.76
CA GLY A 502 -4.96 26.66 13.47
C GLY A 502 -4.86 25.17 13.80
N GLY A 503 -5.84 24.67 14.55
CA GLY A 503 -5.92 23.27 14.99
C GLY A 503 -6.42 22.31 13.89
N SER A 504 -7.14 21.27 14.32
CA SER A 504 -7.68 20.26 13.41
C SER A 504 -8.87 20.75 12.58
N VAL A 505 -9.12 20.11 11.44
CA VAL A 505 -10.27 20.43 10.59
C VAL A 505 -11.60 20.15 11.32
N ALA A 506 -11.61 19.12 12.18
CA ALA A 506 -12.75 18.83 13.02
C ALA A 506 -13.05 19.97 14.03
N ALA A 507 -12.02 20.62 14.58
CA ALA A 507 -12.19 21.77 15.46
C ALA A 507 -12.79 22.98 14.72
N GLU A 508 -12.33 23.25 13.49
CA GLU A 508 -12.90 24.30 12.63
C GLU A 508 -14.38 24.05 12.29
N LEU A 509 -14.74 22.80 11.99
CA LEU A 509 -16.14 22.46 11.78
C LEU A 509 -16.98 22.68 13.05
N ALA A 510 -16.48 22.23 14.21
CA ALA A 510 -17.16 22.41 15.49
C ALA A 510 -17.29 23.89 15.90
N ALA A 511 -16.36 24.74 15.48
CA ALA A 511 -16.41 26.20 15.67
C ALA A 511 -17.42 26.91 14.76
N GLY A 512 -18.05 26.21 13.82
CA GLY A 512 -19.04 26.78 12.89
C GLY A 512 -18.40 27.54 11.72
N THR A 513 -17.16 27.24 11.37
CA THR A 513 -16.45 27.87 10.24
C THR A 513 -17.19 27.58 8.91
N PRO A 514 -17.19 28.51 7.93
CA PRO A 514 -17.99 28.37 6.71
C PRO A 514 -17.78 27.03 5.94
N PRO A 515 -18.85 26.40 5.41
CA PRO A 515 -18.81 25.12 4.69
C PRO A 515 -17.73 25.02 3.61
N ASP A 516 -17.63 26.03 2.74
CA ASP A 516 -16.67 26.05 1.63
C ASP A 516 -15.22 26.05 2.11
N PHE A 517 -14.96 26.72 3.24
CA PHE A 517 -13.65 26.74 3.86
C PHE A 517 -13.30 25.37 4.45
N VAL A 518 -14.21 24.79 5.25
CA VAL A 518 -14.01 23.49 5.88
C VAL A 518 -13.77 22.40 4.83
N ARG A 519 -14.55 22.41 3.74
CA ARG A 519 -14.35 21.50 2.61
C ARG A 519 -12.96 21.63 1.98
N TRP A 520 -12.53 22.87 1.71
CA TRP A 520 -11.20 23.13 1.15
C TRP A 520 -10.08 22.71 2.11
N LEU A 521 -10.21 23.04 3.40
CA LEU A 521 -9.23 22.71 4.41
C LEU A 521 -9.11 21.19 4.60
N ALA A 522 -10.22 20.44 4.60
CA ALA A 522 -10.21 18.98 4.66
C ALA A 522 -9.44 18.36 3.48
N ALA A 523 -9.67 18.86 2.26
CA ALA A 523 -8.94 18.40 1.08
C ALA A 523 -7.45 18.75 1.11
N ALA A 524 -7.11 19.95 1.62
CA ALA A 524 -5.73 20.39 1.79
C ALA A 524 -5.01 19.57 2.87
N ALA A 525 -5.65 19.31 4.01
CA ALA A 525 -5.13 18.50 5.10
C ALA A 525 -4.82 17.07 4.64
N HIS A 526 -5.73 16.43 3.90
CA HIS A 526 -5.50 15.09 3.35
C HIS A 526 -4.34 15.05 2.32
N SER A 527 -4.25 16.06 1.46
CA SER A 527 -3.16 16.17 0.50
C SER A 527 -1.81 16.44 1.17
N GLY A 528 -1.81 17.31 2.18
CA GLY A 528 -0.63 17.67 2.98
C GLY A 528 -0.12 16.49 3.80
N SER A 529 -1.01 15.80 4.52
CA SER A 529 -0.63 14.61 5.30
C SER A 529 -0.09 13.49 4.41
N SER A 530 -0.71 13.27 3.23
CA SER A 530 -0.21 12.31 2.24
C SER A 530 1.21 12.63 1.78
N LEU A 531 1.52 13.90 1.50
CA LEU A 531 2.86 14.33 1.11
C LEU A 531 3.88 14.16 2.25
N ILE A 532 3.48 14.48 3.48
CA ILE A 532 4.33 14.30 4.68
C ILE A 532 4.64 12.82 4.89
N LEU A 533 3.64 11.93 4.74
CA LEU A 533 3.83 10.48 4.80
C LEU A 533 4.77 9.96 3.71
N GLU A 534 4.65 10.45 2.47
CA GLU A 534 5.57 10.08 1.39
C GLU A 534 7.02 10.47 1.72
N ARG A 535 7.23 11.66 2.32
CA ARG A 535 8.55 12.11 2.78
C ARG A 535 9.07 11.28 3.95
N ALA A 536 8.20 10.93 4.91
CA ALA A 536 8.57 10.05 6.02
C ALA A 536 9.01 8.67 5.53
N MET A 537 8.29 8.10 4.54
CA MET A 537 8.69 6.86 3.90
C MET A 537 10.03 6.98 3.16
N GLU A 538 10.29 8.10 2.47
CA GLU A 538 11.61 8.38 1.85
C GLU A 538 12.72 8.48 2.91
N GLN A 539 12.46 9.08 4.07
CA GLN A 539 13.42 9.10 5.18
C GLN A 539 13.66 7.72 5.77
N ALA A 540 12.63 6.89 5.93
CA ALA A 540 12.78 5.51 6.36
C ALA A 540 13.64 4.70 5.38
N TRP A 541 13.52 4.97 4.07
CA TRP A 541 14.41 4.40 3.06
C TRP A 541 15.87 4.79 3.30
N HIS A 542 16.15 6.08 3.53
CA HIS A 542 17.50 6.60 3.77
C HIS A 542 18.10 6.07 5.08
N ARG A 543 17.36 6.14 6.20
CA ARG A 543 17.82 5.63 7.51
C ARG A 543 18.15 4.15 7.44
N ALA A 544 17.31 3.35 6.77
CA ALA A 544 17.58 1.93 6.60
C ALA A 544 18.87 1.70 5.79
N PHE A 545 19.07 2.47 4.72
CA PHE A 545 20.31 2.41 3.94
C PHE A 545 21.53 2.83 4.76
N ASP A 546 21.44 3.88 5.57
CA ASP A 546 22.56 4.35 6.39
C ASP A 546 22.93 3.36 7.50
N GLN A 547 21.92 2.70 8.09
CA GLN A 547 22.11 1.78 9.22
C GLN A 547 22.50 0.36 8.79
N TYR A 548 21.88 -0.16 7.73
CA TYR A 548 22.03 -1.56 7.31
C TYR A 548 22.62 -1.72 5.91
N GLY A 549 22.70 -0.63 5.15
CA GLY A 549 23.17 -0.67 3.77
C GLY A 549 24.67 -0.91 3.67
N PHE A 550 25.08 -1.51 2.58
CA PHE A 550 26.48 -1.77 2.30
C PHE A 550 27.08 -0.52 1.64
N ARG A 551 28.07 0.10 2.30
CA ARG A 551 28.92 1.09 1.61
C ARG A 551 29.75 0.34 0.56
N MET A 552 29.51 0.65 -0.73
CA MET A 552 30.27 0.09 -1.84
C MET A 552 31.70 0.63 -1.88
#